data_AF-A0A2G6NI19-F1
#
_entry.id   AF-A0A2G6NI19-F1
#
_cell.length_a   1.000
_cell.length_b   1.000
_cell.length_c   1.000
_cell.angle_alpha   90.00
_cell.angle_beta   90.00
_cell.angle_gamma   90.00
#
_symmetry.space_group_name_H-M   'P 1'
#
loop_
_entity.id
_entity.type
_entity.pdbx_description
1 polymer ?
#
loop_
_entity_poly.entity_id
_entity_poly.type
_entity_poly.pdbx_seq_one_letter_code
_entity_poly.pdbx_strand_id
1 'polypeptide(L)'
;MRSLHLSLALIILIWTACNASAEIYKYIDPDTGQTLFTDDLSNVPKDQRKSVESRQEYVAPVAIEMTEETQTAATDKKTDDATPAQSELDRQKTELNTLKASLEKEKEALDTERETLLKLRKEAVTRAKLKAYDKRVKRYNEQLKAFEDKMKAYNDRVADYNDAVINQNE
;
A
#
# COMPACT_ATOMS: atom_id res chain seq x y z
N MET A 1 49.71 -6.84 32.52
CA MET A 1 49.50 -5.75 31.53
C MET A 1 48.66 -6.21 30.33
N ARG A 2 48.90 -7.39 29.72
CA ARG A 2 48.07 -7.90 28.59
C ARG A 2 46.57 -8.03 28.89
N SER A 3 46.19 -8.48 30.08
CA SER A 3 44.79 -8.58 30.53
C SER A 3 44.13 -7.21 30.78
N LEU A 4 44.92 -6.19 31.15
CA LEU A 4 44.42 -4.82 31.38
C LEU A 4 44.11 -4.11 30.05
N HIS A 5 44.94 -4.34 29.02
CA HIS A 5 44.68 -3.85 27.66
C HIS A 5 43.50 -4.57 27.00
N LEU A 6 43.31 -5.87 27.25
CA LEU A 6 42.17 -6.64 26.73
C LEU A 6 40.84 -6.15 27.33
N SER A 7 40.84 -5.83 28.63
CA SER A 7 39.66 -5.32 29.34
C SER A 7 39.29 -3.90 28.91
N LEU A 8 40.29 -3.05 28.66
CA LEU A 8 40.06 -1.69 28.14
C LEU A 8 39.57 -1.71 26.69
N ALA A 9 40.08 -2.62 25.86
CA ALA A 9 39.61 -2.80 24.49
C ALA A 9 38.15 -3.28 24.43
N LEU A 10 37.73 -4.14 25.36
CA LEU A 10 36.35 -4.64 25.45
C LEU A 10 35.36 -3.54 25.83
N ILE A 11 35.74 -2.63 26.74
CA ILE A 11 34.91 -1.50 27.17
C ILE A 11 34.74 -0.46 26.04
N ILE A 12 35.79 -0.21 25.25
CA ILE A 12 35.74 0.68 24.09
C ILE A 12 34.84 0.09 22.99
N LEU A 13 34.88 -1.23 22.78
CA LEU A 13 34.04 -1.92 21.79
C LEU A 13 32.54 -1.80 22.11
N ILE A 14 32.17 -1.85 23.39
CA ILE A 14 30.77 -1.75 23.85
C ILE A 14 30.24 -0.32 23.69
N TRP A 15 31.09 0.70 23.79
CA TRP A 15 30.70 2.11 23.57
C TRP A 15 30.52 2.47 22.09
N THR A 16 31.12 1.71 21.17
CA THR A 16 30.98 1.91 19.71
C THR A 16 29.81 1.14 19.09
N ALA A 17 28.95 0.51 19.90
CA ALA A 17 27.68 -0.06 19.42
C ALA A 17 26.76 1.10 19.01
N CYS A 18 26.90 1.51 17.75
CA CYS A 18 26.12 2.56 17.12
C CYS A 18 24.63 2.19 17.25
N ASN A 19 23.85 3.07 17.87
CA ASN A 19 22.39 2.97 17.87
C ASN A 19 21.94 3.07 16.41
N ALA A 20 21.60 1.94 15.80
CA ALA A 20 20.94 1.91 14.51
C ALA A 20 19.48 2.31 14.75
N SER A 21 19.20 3.60 14.64
CA SER A 21 17.82 4.10 14.61
C SER A 21 17.25 3.82 13.23
N ALA A 22 16.39 2.81 13.12
CA ALA A 22 15.56 2.62 11.95
C ALA A 22 14.31 3.49 12.12
N GLU A 23 14.10 4.43 11.19
CA GLU A 23 12.86 5.21 11.12
C GLU A 23 11.88 4.47 10.21
N ILE A 24 10.73 4.05 10.73
CA ILE A 24 9.65 3.45 9.94
C ILE A 24 8.67 4.55 9.54
N TYR A 25 8.54 4.80 8.25
CA TYR A 25 7.64 5.79 7.67
C TYR A 25 6.30 5.17 7.28
N LYS A 26 5.20 5.82 7.69
CA LYS A 26 3.83 5.49 7.27
C LYS A 26 3.41 6.43 6.14
N TYR A 27 2.90 5.90 5.03
CA TYR A 27 2.36 6.71 3.93
C TYR A 27 1.15 6.05 3.27
N ILE A 28 0.38 6.84 2.52
CA ILE A 28 -0.76 6.38 1.72
C ILE A 28 -0.29 6.26 0.26
N ASP A 29 -0.37 5.07 -0.30
CA ASP A 29 -0.03 4.85 -1.72
C ASP A 29 -0.98 5.63 -2.64
N PRO A 30 -0.49 6.51 -3.53
CA PRO A 30 -1.34 7.28 -4.43
C PRO A 30 -2.10 6.43 -5.45
N ASP A 31 -1.59 5.23 -5.78
CA ASP A 31 -2.21 4.35 -6.78
C ASP A 31 -3.27 3.43 -6.15
N THR A 32 -3.09 3.03 -4.89
CA THR A 32 -3.96 2.04 -4.22
C THR A 32 -4.73 2.59 -3.02
N GLY A 33 -4.38 3.77 -2.50
CA GLY A 33 -4.99 4.36 -1.31
C GLY A 33 -4.68 3.63 0.01
N GLN A 34 -3.86 2.57 -0.02
CA GLN A 34 -3.53 1.76 1.14
C GLN A 34 -2.45 2.41 2.01
N THR A 35 -2.58 2.27 3.33
CA THR A 35 -1.50 2.63 4.26
C THR A 35 -0.37 1.60 4.16
N LEU A 36 0.82 2.06 3.76
CA LEU A 36 2.04 1.26 3.69
C LEU A 36 3.08 1.78 4.68
N PHE A 37 3.96 0.88 5.13
CA PHE A 37 5.09 1.19 6.00
C PHE A 37 6.39 0.90 5.24
N THR A 38 7.35 1.82 5.31
CA THR A 38 8.67 1.68 4.67
C THR A 38 9.75 2.28 5.54
N ASP A 39 10.91 1.65 5.60
CA ASP A 39 12.12 2.16 6.24
C ASP A 39 12.92 3.12 5.33
N ASP A 40 12.61 3.16 4.03
CA ASP A 40 13.23 4.05 3.06
C ASP A 40 12.31 5.23 2.69
N LEU A 41 12.70 6.41 3.16
CA LEU A 41 12.02 7.68 2.89
C LEU A 41 11.84 7.98 1.39
N SER A 42 12.68 7.38 0.53
CA SER A 42 12.59 7.52 -0.92
C SER A 42 11.28 6.96 -1.49
N ASN A 43 10.73 5.94 -0.84
CA ASN A 43 9.47 5.29 -1.24
C ASN A 43 8.23 6.10 -0.84
N VAL A 44 8.37 7.08 0.07
CA VAL A 44 7.27 7.97 0.45
C VAL A 44 7.07 9.03 -0.65
N PRO A 45 5.85 9.20 -1.20
CA PRO A 45 5.54 10.25 -2.17
C PRO A 45 5.91 11.64 -1.64
N LYS A 46 6.49 12.48 -2.49
CA LYS A 46 7.05 13.80 -2.10
C LYS A 46 6.08 14.70 -1.35
N ASP A 47 4.79 14.61 -1.66
CA ASP A 47 3.74 15.44 -1.07
C ASP A 47 3.38 15.00 0.36
N GLN A 48 3.68 13.75 0.73
CA GLN A 48 3.42 13.17 2.06
C GLN A 48 4.66 13.17 2.97
N ARG A 49 5.85 13.51 2.44
CA ARG A 49 7.07 13.66 3.24
C ARG A 49 6.99 14.80 4.25
N LYS A 50 6.07 15.75 4.07
CA LYS A 50 5.92 16.93 4.92
C LYS A 50 5.10 16.68 6.20
N SER A 51 4.36 15.57 6.28
CA SER A 51 3.53 15.20 7.45
C SER A 51 4.15 14.10 8.31
N VAL A 52 5.41 13.74 8.06
CA VAL A 52 6.15 12.74 8.83
C VAL A 52 6.69 13.39 10.10
N GLU A 53 5.86 13.52 11.13
CA GLU A 53 6.37 13.71 12.49
C GLU A 53 6.87 12.36 13.00
N SER A 54 8.17 12.29 13.26
CA SER A 54 8.87 11.19 13.92
C SER A 54 8.14 10.82 15.21
N ARG A 55 7.50 9.65 15.23
CA ARG A 55 6.98 9.08 16.47
C ARG A 55 8.15 8.39 17.17
N GLN A 56 8.70 9.02 18.21
CA GLN A 56 9.69 8.39 19.08
C GLN A 56 9.00 7.27 19.86
N GLU A 57 9.33 6.02 19.55
CA GLU A 57 8.84 4.87 20.32
C GLU A 57 9.56 4.76 21.68
N TYR A 58 8.77 4.29 22.65
CA TYR A 58 9.10 4.10 24.06
C TYR A 58 10.19 3.02 24.24
N VAL A 59 11.27 3.35 24.96
CA VAL A 59 12.33 2.39 25.31
C VAL A 59 11.94 1.60 26.56
N ALA A 60 11.62 0.32 26.40
CA ALA A 60 11.64 -0.65 27.49
C ALA A 60 13.01 -1.40 27.50
N PRO A 61 13.64 -1.62 28.67
CA PRO A 61 14.97 -2.23 28.74
C PRO A 61 14.96 -3.76 28.55
N VAL A 62 15.70 -4.20 27.52
CA VAL A 62 16.53 -5.40 27.28
C VAL A 62 16.12 -6.79 27.82
N ALA A 63 16.33 -7.77 26.92
CA ALA A 63 16.40 -9.24 27.01
C ALA A 63 15.06 -9.96 26.73
N ILE A 64 14.90 -10.77 25.67
CA ILE A 64 15.74 -11.90 25.27
C ILE A 64 15.66 -12.13 23.73
N GLU A 65 16.84 -12.38 23.17
CA GLU A 65 17.25 -13.17 21.98
C GLU A 65 16.24 -13.47 20.86
N MET A 66 16.61 -12.97 19.66
CA MET A 66 16.18 -13.50 18.36
C MET A 66 16.78 -14.89 18.12
N THR A 67 15.94 -15.89 17.90
CA THR A 67 16.28 -17.06 17.08
C THR A 67 15.41 -17.02 15.82
N GLU A 68 16.06 -16.82 14.67
CA GLU A 68 15.49 -17.14 13.37
C GLU A 68 15.36 -18.67 13.25
N GLU A 69 14.14 -19.17 12.98
CA GLU A 69 13.97 -20.37 12.18
C GLU A 69 12.80 -20.16 11.19
N THR A 70 13.16 -20.27 9.92
CA THR A 70 12.24 -20.41 8.79
C THR A 70 11.75 -21.85 8.73
N GLN A 71 10.43 -22.02 8.50
CA GLN A 71 9.72 -23.02 7.67
C GLN A 71 8.53 -23.74 8.32
N THR A 72 7.36 -23.51 7.70
CA THR A 72 6.22 -24.42 7.45
C THR A 72 5.78 -25.40 8.54
N ALA A 73 4.57 -25.17 9.05
CA ALA A 73 3.63 -26.25 9.33
C ALA A 73 2.20 -25.80 9.04
N ALA A 74 1.53 -26.58 8.19
CA ALA A 74 0.12 -26.46 7.92
C ALA A 74 -0.72 -26.82 9.15
N THR A 75 -1.84 -26.11 9.27
CA THR A 75 -3.09 -26.51 9.92
C THR A 75 -2.96 -27.11 11.32
N ASP A 76 -3.24 -26.26 12.32
CA ASP A 76 -4.09 -26.75 13.40
C ASP A 76 -5.19 -25.75 13.75
N LYS A 77 -6.34 -26.35 13.97
CA LYS A 77 -7.67 -25.79 14.08
C LYS A 77 -7.77 -24.97 15.37
N LYS A 78 -7.98 -23.66 15.28
CA LYS A 78 -8.28 -22.82 16.44
C LYS A 78 -9.55 -21.99 16.21
N THR A 79 -10.62 -22.60 16.71
CA THR A 79 -11.74 -21.97 17.42
C THR A 79 -12.60 -20.96 16.66
N ASP A 80 -13.86 -21.37 16.43
CA ASP A 80 -15.02 -20.51 16.23
C ASP A 80 -15.21 -19.56 17.43
N ASP A 81 -14.39 -18.52 17.51
CA ASP A 81 -14.68 -17.32 18.28
C ASP A 81 -14.06 -16.11 17.56
N ALA A 82 -14.39 -15.97 16.27
CA ALA A 82 -14.21 -14.69 15.60
C ALA A 82 -15.25 -13.73 16.20
N THR A 83 -14.78 -12.76 16.99
CA THR A 83 -15.61 -11.63 17.42
C THR A 83 -16.32 -11.07 16.18
N PRO A 84 -17.62 -10.72 16.23
CA PRO A 84 -18.36 -10.21 15.07
C PRO A 84 -17.64 -9.09 14.29
N ALA A 85 -16.81 -8.30 14.99
CA ALA A 85 -15.98 -7.24 14.43
C ALA A 85 -14.84 -7.74 13.51
N GLN A 86 -14.24 -8.90 13.79
CA GLN A 86 -13.18 -9.49 12.96
C GLN A 86 -13.75 -10.07 11.67
N SER A 87 -14.89 -10.77 11.78
CA SER A 87 -15.62 -11.32 10.64
C SER A 87 -16.09 -10.23 9.66
N GLU A 88 -16.42 -9.03 10.16
CA GLU A 88 -16.84 -7.92 9.31
C GLU A 88 -15.66 -7.27 8.58
N LEU A 89 -14.50 -7.11 9.22
CA LEU A 89 -13.28 -6.62 8.55
C LEU A 89 -12.81 -7.58 7.45
N ASP A 90 -12.86 -8.89 7.69
CA ASP A 90 -12.48 -9.88 6.67
C ASP A 90 -13.42 -9.82 5.45
N ARG A 91 -14.71 -9.59 5.68
CA ARG A 91 -15.69 -9.37 4.60
C ARG A 91 -15.38 -8.10 3.82
N GLN A 92 -15.17 -6.97 4.51
CA GLN A 92 -14.83 -5.69 3.87
C GLN A 92 -13.53 -5.79 3.05
N LYS A 93 -12.50 -6.46 3.58
CA LYS A 93 -11.26 -6.73 2.86
C LYS A 93 -11.50 -7.51 1.58
N THR A 94 -12.36 -8.52 1.64
CA THR A 94 -12.71 -9.36 0.48
C THR A 94 -13.46 -8.56 -0.59
N GLU A 95 -14.40 -7.70 -0.16
CA GLU A 95 -15.13 -6.80 -1.05
C GLU A 95 -14.19 -5.78 -1.71
N LEU A 96 -13.27 -5.18 -0.95
CA LEU A 96 -12.26 -4.26 -1.48
C LEU A 96 -11.36 -4.94 -2.52
N ASN A 97 -10.89 -6.16 -2.25
CA ASN A 97 -10.08 -6.91 -3.20
C ASN A 97 -10.85 -7.22 -4.49
N THR A 98 -12.13 -7.59 -4.36
CA THR A 98 -13.00 -7.86 -5.51
C THR A 98 -13.24 -6.60 -6.34
N LEU A 99 -13.49 -5.47 -5.68
CA LEU A 99 -13.66 -4.18 -6.33
C LEU A 99 -12.38 -3.73 -7.04
N LYS A 100 -11.22 -3.88 -6.41
CA LYS A 100 -9.90 -3.60 -7.00
C LYS A 100 -9.70 -4.40 -8.30
N ALA A 101 -9.92 -5.72 -8.26
CA ALA A 101 -9.78 -6.56 -9.44
C ALA A 101 -10.76 -6.19 -10.57
N SER A 102 -11.95 -5.69 -10.23
CA SER A 102 -12.89 -5.16 -11.23
C SER A 102 -12.40 -3.85 -11.84
N LEU A 103 -11.85 -2.95 -11.03
CA LEU A 103 -11.30 -1.66 -11.49
C LEU A 103 -10.07 -1.86 -12.39
N GLU A 104 -9.20 -2.81 -12.06
CA GLU A 104 -8.05 -3.17 -12.91
C GLU A 104 -8.51 -3.64 -14.30
N LYS A 105 -9.52 -4.51 -14.38
CA LYS A 105 -10.10 -4.93 -15.67
C LYS A 105 -10.72 -3.78 -16.45
N GLU A 106 -11.40 -2.86 -15.76
CA GLU A 106 -12.00 -1.68 -16.40
C GLU A 106 -10.91 -0.74 -16.94
N LYS A 107 -9.82 -0.56 -16.19
CA LYS A 107 -8.64 0.20 -16.63
C LYS A 107 -8.00 -0.41 -17.87
N GLU A 108 -7.77 -1.72 -17.89
CA GLU A 108 -7.24 -2.42 -19.07
C GLU A 108 -8.12 -2.25 -20.32
N ALA A 109 -9.44 -2.29 -20.13
CA ALA A 109 -10.39 -2.04 -21.21
C ALA A 109 -10.34 -0.60 -21.72
N LEU A 110 -10.20 0.39 -20.82
CA LEU A 110 -10.02 1.80 -21.18
C LEU A 110 -8.69 2.03 -21.91
N ASP A 111 -7.61 1.41 -21.47
CA ASP A 111 -6.30 1.49 -22.12
C ASP A 111 -6.37 0.89 -23.55
N THR A 112 -7.05 -0.24 -23.71
CA THR A 112 -7.30 -0.85 -25.03
C THR A 112 -8.14 0.06 -25.93
N GLU A 113 -9.25 0.61 -25.41
CA GLU A 113 -10.13 1.51 -26.15
C GLU A 113 -9.39 2.77 -26.60
N ARG A 114 -8.53 3.33 -25.74
CA ARG A 114 -7.66 4.47 -26.08
C ARG A 114 -6.77 4.15 -27.28
N GLU A 115 -6.13 2.99 -27.29
CA GLU A 115 -5.31 2.55 -28.43
C GLU A 115 -6.15 2.39 -29.71
N THR A 116 -7.38 1.87 -29.60
CA THR A 116 -8.27 1.79 -30.76
C THR A 116 -8.66 3.17 -31.29
N LEU A 117 -8.90 4.14 -30.40
CA LEU A 117 -9.21 5.53 -30.77
C LEU A 117 -8.03 6.20 -31.47
N LEU A 118 -6.80 5.95 -31.02
CA LEU A 118 -5.59 6.45 -31.69
C LEU A 118 -5.46 5.92 -33.11
N LYS A 119 -5.75 4.64 -33.34
CA LYS A 119 -5.77 4.04 -34.69
C LYS A 119 -6.89 4.63 -35.54
N LEU A 120 -8.11 4.67 -35.01
CA LEU A 120 -9.27 5.21 -35.72
C LEU A 120 -9.07 6.68 -36.11
N ARG A 121 -8.43 7.47 -35.24
CA ARG A 121 -8.11 8.86 -35.53
C ARG A 121 -7.23 9.00 -36.77
N LYS A 122 -6.20 8.15 -36.92
CA LYS A 122 -5.29 8.17 -38.08
C LYS A 122 -6.02 7.84 -39.38
N GLU A 123 -7.04 6.97 -39.32
CA GLU A 123 -7.82 6.53 -40.48
C GLU A 123 -9.02 7.43 -40.82
N ALA A 124 -9.38 8.34 -39.92
CA ALA A 124 -10.55 9.20 -40.03
C ALA A 124 -10.31 10.40 -40.97
N VAL A 125 -10.22 10.12 -42.27
CA VAL A 125 -10.00 11.13 -43.32
C VAL A 125 -11.30 11.64 -43.96
N THR A 126 -12.41 10.95 -43.76
CA THR A 126 -13.72 11.35 -44.29
C THR A 126 -14.62 11.91 -43.20
N ARG A 127 -15.57 12.78 -43.57
CA ARG A 127 -16.55 13.36 -42.63
C ARG A 127 -17.33 12.28 -41.86
N ALA A 128 -17.72 11.19 -42.52
CA ALA A 128 -18.42 10.09 -41.87
C ALA A 128 -17.57 9.39 -40.82
N LYS A 129 -16.29 9.11 -41.13
CA LYS A 129 -15.35 8.49 -40.18
C LYS A 129 -15.01 9.43 -39.01
N LEU A 130 -14.86 10.73 -39.26
CA LEU A 130 -14.68 11.74 -38.21
C LEU A 130 -15.87 11.77 -37.24
N LYS A 131 -17.10 11.76 -37.76
CA LYS A 131 -18.30 11.72 -36.90
C LYS A 131 -18.37 10.44 -36.05
N ALA A 132 -17.96 9.30 -36.61
CA ALA A 132 -17.88 8.05 -35.86
C ALA A 132 -16.81 8.08 -34.77
N TYR A 133 -15.63 8.64 -35.08
CA TYR A 133 -14.56 8.88 -34.13
C TYR A 133 -15.03 9.79 -32.97
N ASP A 134 -15.64 10.95 -33.27
CA ASP A 134 -16.11 11.90 -32.26
C ASP A 134 -17.15 11.26 -31.32
N LYS A 135 -18.06 10.44 -31.86
CA LYS A 135 -19.03 9.69 -31.06
C LYS A 135 -18.33 8.71 -30.10
N ARG A 136 -17.30 8.02 -30.59
CA ARG A 136 -16.53 7.05 -29.79
C ARG A 136 -15.69 7.73 -28.71
N VAL A 137 -15.08 8.88 -29.02
CA VAL A 137 -14.39 9.73 -28.03
C VAL A 137 -15.33 10.18 -26.92
N LYS A 138 -16.55 10.63 -27.24
CA LYS A 138 -17.53 11.03 -26.22
C LYS A 138 -17.84 9.88 -25.26
N ARG A 139 -18.11 8.69 -25.80
CA ARG A 139 -18.35 7.48 -24.99
C ARG A 139 -17.14 7.13 -24.13
N TYR A 140 -15.94 7.16 -24.70
CA TYR A 140 -14.71 6.91 -23.95
C TYR A 140 -14.54 7.88 -22.78
N ASN A 141 -14.79 9.18 -22.99
CA ASN A 141 -14.71 10.18 -21.93
C ASN A 141 -15.75 9.95 -20.83
N GLU A 142 -16.97 9.53 -21.18
CA GLU A 142 -18.00 9.13 -20.21
C GLU A 142 -17.56 7.92 -19.37
N GLN A 143 -16.96 6.92 -20.01
CA GLN A 143 -16.43 5.74 -19.33
C GLN A 143 -15.25 6.09 -18.42
N LEU A 144 -14.35 6.98 -18.88
CA LEU A 144 -13.22 7.45 -18.09
C LEU A 144 -13.68 8.19 -16.83
N LYS A 145 -14.67 9.09 -16.96
CA LYS A 145 -15.27 9.77 -15.82
C LYS A 145 -15.89 8.79 -14.83
N ALA A 146 -16.65 7.82 -15.32
CA ALA A 146 -17.27 6.81 -14.46
C ALA A 146 -16.21 5.97 -13.73
N PHE A 147 -15.10 5.64 -14.40
CA PHE A 147 -13.97 4.95 -13.78
C PHE A 147 -13.30 5.80 -12.69
N GLU A 148 -13.06 7.09 -12.94
CA GLU A 148 -12.53 8.03 -11.94
C GLU A 148 -13.43 8.13 -10.70
N ASP A 149 -14.75 8.24 -10.91
CA ASP A 149 -15.73 8.29 -9.81
C ASP A 149 -15.70 7.00 -8.97
N LYS A 150 -15.56 5.83 -9.62
CA LYS A 150 -15.43 4.54 -8.91
C LYS A 150 -14.09 4.41 -8.18
N MET A 151 -12.99 4.87 -8.77
CA MET A 151 -11.67 4.89 -8.12
C MET A 151 -11.71 5.75 -6.86
N LYS A 152 -12.37 6.92 -6.93
CA LYS A 152 -12.57 7.76 -5.76
C LYS A 152 -13.35 7.02 -4.66
N ALA A 153 -14.47 6.40 -5.01
CA ALA A 153 -15.27 5.63 -4.06
C ALA A 153 -14.52 4.43 -3.48
N TYR A 154 -13.66 3.77 -4.26
CA TYR A 154 -12.77 2.71 -3.78
C TYR A 154 -11.79 3.25 -2.75
N ASN A 155 -11.11 4.36 -3.05
CA ASN A 155 -10.15 4.98 -2.14
C ASN A 155 -10.81 5.43 -0.84
N ASP A 156 -12.01 6.01 -0.90
CA ASP A 156 -12.78 6.38 0.29
C ASP A 156 -13.04 5.15 1.18
N ARG A 157 -13.44 4.00 0.59
CA ARG A 157 -13.66 2.75 1.35
C ARG A 157 -12.37 2.14 1.91
N VAL A 158 -11.25 2.27 1.20
CA VAL A 158 -9.95 1.83 1.70
C VAL A 158 -9.52 2.67 2.91
N ALA A 159 -9.78 3.98 2.88
CA ALA A 159 -9.53 4.86 4.03
C ALA A 159 -10.38 4.43 5.25
N ASP A 160 -11.69 4.24 5.06
CA ASP A 160 -12.60 3.77 6.12
C ASP A 160 -12.14 2.43 6.72
N TYR A 161 -11.72 1.48 5.86
CA TYR A 161 -11.18 0.20 6.30
C TYR A 161 -9.90 0.35 7.11
N ASN A 162 -8.96 1.19 6.64
CA ASN A 162 -7.71 1.44 7.35
C ASN A 162 -7.95 2.04 8.73
N ASP A 163 -8.87 3.00 8.84
CA ASP A 163 -9.25 3.61 10.12
C ASP A 163 -9.90 2.57 11.06
N ALA A 164 -10.78 1.71 10.53
CA ALA A 164 -11.39 0.63 11.30
C ALA A 164 -10.36 -0.39 11.83
N VAL A 165 -9.36 -0.73 11.02
CA VAL A 165 -8.26 -1.63 11.42
C VAL A 165 -7.39 -0.98 12.51
N ILE A 166 -7.07 0.31 12.38
CA ILE A 166 -6.27 1.03 13.40
C ILE A 166 -6.99 1.03 14.74
N ASN A 167 -8.28 1.41 14.75
CA ASN A 167 -9.08 1.50 15.98
C ASN A 167 -9.32 0.14 16.67
N GLN A 168 -9.14 -0.99 15.99
CA GLN A 168 -9.17 -2.32 16.63
C GLN A 168 -7.84 -2.73 17.26
N ASN A 169 -6.74 -2.07 16.88
CA ASN A 169 -5.39 -2.38 17.37
C ASN A 169 -4.89 -1.40 18.45
N GLU A 170 -5.68 -0.37 18.78
CA GLU A 170 -5.47 0.54 19.92
C GLU A 170 -6.21 0.05 21.17
#